data_AF-A0ABD3BCP5-F1
#
_entry.id   AF-A0ABD3BCP5-F1
#
_cell.length_a   1.000
_cell.length_b   1.000
_cell.length_c   1.000
_cell.angle_alpha   90.00
_cell.angle_beta   90.00
_cell.angle_gamma   90.00
#
_symmetry.space_group_name_H-M   'P 1'
#
loop_
_entity.id
_entity.type
_entity.pdbx_description
1 polymer ?
#
loop_
_entity_poly.entity_id
_entity_poly.type
_entity_poly.pdbx_seq_one_letter_code
_entity_poly.pdbx_strand_id
1 'polypeptide(L)'
;MVSKIAKRTPTKSLRPRHHSRRKKTPIKNATASAASVVVASINKSIYTCHRRLIKIFTKLARVATPTKKLKTTPRKKGYQILDKLPADPPEARRSLFNDKNTLPPLIPPHKKKTVFLDLDETLVHSTPNFPPEKYDFVVRPIIDGQKVEFFVLKRPFVDEFLSFLSRDFEIVIFTAGIEEYASLVVDKLDWRNLISHRLYRSSCREIDGKFVKDLSGVGRELDKAVILDDNPNSYRLQPENAIPIKPFVDDLGDEELKGLIGFFEGADSVEDMRDAVKVYVAGLDWQIVEGI
;
A
#
# COMPACT_ATOMS: atom_id res chain seq x y z
N MET A 1 -46.61 17.32 -80.30
CA MET A 1 -46.75 16.00 -79.64
C MET A 1 -45.44 15.67 -78.93
N VAL A 2 -45.53 15.37 -77.62
CA VAL A 2 -44.61 14.59 -76.74
C VAL A 2 -43.13 15.04 -76.66
N SER A 3 -42.69 15.78 -75.63
CA SER A 3 -42.04 15.35 -74.35
C SER A 3 -40.61 14.77 -74.52
N LYS A 4 -39.53 15.11 -73.77
CA LYS A 4 -39.37 15.28 -72.32
C LYS A 4 -37.96 15.80 -71.92
N ILE A 5 -37.95 16.64 -70.88
CA ILE A 5 -37.15 16.65 -69.63
C ILE A 5 -35.63 16.96 -69.62
N ALA A 6 -35.34 17.94 -68.75
CA ALA A 6 -34.08 18.54 -68.34
C ALA A 6 -33.30 17.78 -67.27
N LYS A 7 -32.05 18.21 -67.01
CA LYS A 7 -31.43 18.31 -65.67
C LYS A 7 -30.32 19.38 -65.67
N ARG A 8 -30.23 20.17 -64.59
CA ARG A 8 -29.36 21.35 -64.38
C ARG A 8 -28.46 21.15 -63.15
N THR A 9 -27.43 22.01 -63.07
CA THR A 9 -26.66 22.55 -61.90
C THR A 9 -25.47 21.73 -61.33
N PRO A 10 -24.49 22.34 -60.62
CA PRO A 10 -24.39 23.74 -60.14
C PRO A 10 -23.02 24.47 -60.33
N THR A 11 -23.10 25.78 -60.05
CA THR A 11 -22.09 26.86 -59.99
C THR A 11 -21.23 26.88 -58.70
N LYS A 12 -20.03 27.46 -58.78
CA LYS A 12 -19.24 27.99 -57.65
C LYS A 12 -18.86 29.45 -57.93
N SER A 13 -18.98 30.33 -56.94
CA SER A 13 -18.39 31.69 -56.97
C SER A 13 -17.55 31.96 -55.72
N LEU A 14 -16.52 32.79 -55.90
CA LEU A 14 -15.48 33.17 -54.93
C LEU A 14 -15.78 34.56 -54.34
N ARG A 15 -15.55 34.70 -53.01
CA ARG A 15 -14.97 35.82 -52.18
C ARG A 15 -15.10 37.29 -52.67
N PRO A 16 -15.24 38.32 -51.79
CA PRO A 16 -14.09 38.80 -50.98
C PRO A 16 -14.36 39.59 -49.65
N ARG A 17 -13.22 39.93 -49.01
CA ARG A 17 -12.85 40.72 -47.79
C ARG A 17 -13.70 41.94 -47.37
N HIS A 18 -13.66 42.30 -46.07
CA HIS A 18 -13.25 43.65 -45.57
C HIS A 18 -13.07 43.79 -44.02
N HIS A 19 -12.06 44.62 -43.66
CA HIS A 19 -11.84 45.53 -42.50
C HIS A 19 -11.87 45.17 -40.98
N SER A 20 -10.67 45.30 -40.38
CA SER A 20 -10.27 46.04 -39.14
C SER A 20 -11.32 46.44 -38.09
N ARG A 21 -11.12 45.99 -36.84
CA ARG A 21 -11.51 46.76 -35.63
C ARG A 21 -10.64 46.42 -34.40
N ARG A 22 -9.96 47.44 -33.87
CA ARG A 22 -9.18 47.46 -32.62
C ARG A 22 -10.13 47.59 -31.41
N LYS A 23 -10.05 46.71 -30.41
CA LYS A 23 -10.65 46.91 -29.07
C LYS A 23 -9.80 46.29 -27.94
N LYS A 24 -9.21 47.21 -27.16
CA LYS A 24 -8.96 47.25 -25.70
C LYS A 24 -8.70 45.93 -24.94
N THR A 25 -7.46 45.80 -24.46
CA THR A 25 -7.05 44.96 -23.33
C THR A 25 -7.70 45.44 -22.02
N PRO A 26 -8.26 44.55 -21.17
CA PRO A 26 -8.58 44.90 -19.80
C PRO A 26 -7.32 44.78 -18.93
N ILE A 27 -7.00 45.87 -18.23
CA ILE A 27 -6.15 45.87 -17.04
C ILE A 27 -6.84 44.97 -16.01
N LYS A 28 -6.21 43.85 -15.64
CA LYS A 28 -6.57 43.10 -14.44
C LYS A 28 -5.49 43.35 -13.40
N ASN A 29 -5.92 43.96 -12.31
CA ASN A 29 -5.16 44.28 -11.12
C ASN A 29 -4.42 43.05 -10.61
N ALA A 30 -3.09 43.13 -10.60
CA ALA A 30 -2.24 42.19 -9.89
C ALA A 30 -2.25 42.55 -8.40
N THR A 31 -3.25 42.06 -7.68
CA THR A 31 -3.06 41.71 -6.27
C THR A 31 -2.93 40.19 -6.23
N ALA A 32 -1.72 39.71 -6.54
CA ALA A 32 -1.34 38.35 -6.19
C ALA A 32 -1.39 38.28 -4.65
N SER A 33 -2.50 37.78 -4.11
CA SER A 33 -2.56 37.47 -2.70
C SER A 33 -1.51 36.38 -2.43
N ALA A 34 -0.90 36.42 -1.25
CA ALA A 34 0.11 35.46 -0.82
C ALA A 34 -0.34 33.97 -0.95
N ALA A 35 -1.62 33.71 -1.20
CA ALA A 35 -2.15 32.39 -1.52
C ALA A 35 -1.56 31.78 -2.80
N SER A 36 -1.20 32.58 -3.82
CA SER A 36 -0.72 32.03 -5.10
C SER A 36 0.69 31.41 -5.02
N VAL A 37 1.52 31.89 -4.09
CA VAL A 37 2.89 31.39 -3.89
C VAL A 37 2.92 30.17 -2.96
N VAL A 38 1.93 30.07 -2.05
CA VAL A 38 1.72 28.90 -1.18
C VAL A 38 1.13 27.72 -1.98
N VAL A 39 0.21 27.97 -2.90
CA VAL A 39 -0.44 26.93 -3.73
C VAL A 39 0.54 26.25 -4.69
N ALA A 40 1.53 26.95 -5.23
CA ALA A 40 2.57 26.33 -6.08
C ALA A 40 3.57 25.47 -5.28
N SER A 41 3.80 25.81 -4.00
CA SER A 41 4.67 25.05 -3.08
C SER A 41 3.96 23.78 -2.55
N ILE A 42 2.65 23.86 -2.32
CA ILE A 42 1.82 22.72 -1.91
C ILE A 42 1.57 21.75 -3.07
N ASN A 43 1.33 22.24 -4.30
CA ASN A 43 1.14 21.35 -5.45
C ASN A 43 2.41 20.58 -5.82
N LYS A 44 3.60 21.20 -5.72
CA LYS A 44 4.86 20.44 -5.86
C LYS A 44 5.10 19.44 -4.72
N SER A 45 4.58 19.72 -3.51
CA SER A 45 4.64 18.84 -2.34
C SER A 45 3.70 17.62 -2.45
N ILE A 46 2.54 17.78 -3.11
CA ILE A 46 1.54 16.72 -3.29
C ILE A 46 1.93 15.77 -4.44
N TYR A 47 2.43 16.27 -5.57
CA TYR A 47 2.92 15.39 -6.64
C TYR A 47 4.23 14.65 -6.28
N THR A 48 4.92 15.06 -5.21
CA THR A 48 6.00 14.27 -4.57
C THR A 48 5.50 13.19 -3.60
N CYS A 49 4.22 13.20 -3.22
CA CYS A 49 3.63 12.21 -2.30
C CYS A 49 3.69 10.79 -2.91
N HIS A 50 3.53 10.67 -4.22
CA HIS A 50 3.48 9.35 -4.89
C HIS A 50 4.84 8.70 -5.18
N ARG A 51 5.98 9.42 -5.06
CA ARG A 51 7.29 8.88 -5.46
C ARG A 51 8.41 9.08 -4.43
N ARG A 52 8.12 9.60 -3.23
CA ARG A 52 9.13 9.96 -2.21
C ARG A 52 8.78 9.57 -0.77
N LEU A 53 7.98 8.53 -0.52
CA LEU A 53 7.97 7.90 0.82
C LEU A 53 9.28 7.14 1.16
N ILE A 54 10.29 7.15 0.28
CA ILE A 54 11.56 6.39 0.39
C ILE A 54 12.81 7.28 0.66
N LYS A 55 12.74 8.62 0.70
CA LYS A 55 13.96 9.48 0.82
C LYS A 55 13.88 10.68 1.77
N ILE A 56 13.22 10.55 2.93
CA ILE A 56 13.30 11.55 4.02
C ILE A 56 14.16 11.08 5.21
N PHE A 57 14.62 9.83 5.29
CA PHE A 57 15.51 9.37 6.37
C PHE A 57 16.94 9.00 5.96
N THR A 58 17.59 9.79 5.09
CA THR A 58 19.06 9.73 4.95
C THR A 58 19.68 11.11 4.83
N LYS A 59 20.17 11.61 5.98
CA LYS A 59 21.25 12.60 6.21
C LYS A 59 20.83 13.70 7.18
N LEU A 60 21.14 13.48 8.45
CA LEU A 60 21.75 14.48 9.34
C LEU A 60 22.16 13.78 10.65
N ALA A 61 23.35 13.19 10.66
CA ALA A 61 24.05 12.83 11.90
C ALA A 61 25.56 12.80 11.67
N ARG A 62 26.15 13.98 11.43
CA ARG A 62 27.58 14.25 11.69
C ARG A 62 27.77 15.72 12.01
N VAL A 63 28.03 16.05 13.28
CA VAL A 63 29.01 16.99 13.87
C VAL A 63 28.86 16.79 15.40
N ALA A 64 29.69 16.03 16.11
CA ALA A 64 31.06 16.26 16.60
C ALA A 64 31.12 16.55 18.14
N THR A 65 31.70 15.57 18.89
CA THR A 65 32.70 15.67 19.99
C THR A 65 32.36 16.41 21.32
N PRO A 66 32.82 15.95 22.51
CA PRO A 66 34.26 15.78 22.77
C PRO A 66 34.73 14.56 23.56
N THR A 67 35.99 14.25 23.23
CA THR A 67 36.96 13.35 23.82
C THR A 67 37.20 13.61 25.31
N LYS A 68 37.23 12.54 26.13
CA LYS A 68 37.90 12.56 27.43
C LYS A 68 38.98 11.47 27.50
N LYS A 69 40.13 11.98 27.94
CA LYS A 69 41.48 11.43 28.02
C LYS A 69 41.60 10.04 28.65
N LEU A 70 42.45 9.23 28.00
CA LEU A 70 43.18 8.11 28.58
C LEU A 70 43.95 8.54 29.84
N LYS A 71 43.86 7.76 30.93
CA LYS A 71 44.86 7.71 32.01
C LYS A 71 45.12 6.26 32.38
N THR A 72 46.39 5.93 32.54
CA THR A 72 46.99 4.60 32.73
C THR A 72 47.23 4.28 34.22
N THR A 73 46.78 3.09 34.66
CA THR A 73 47.35 2.11 35.66
C THR A 73 47.61 2.52 37.14
N PRO A 74 47.70 1.60 38.16
CA PRO A 74 47.99 0.15 38.11
C PRO A 74 47.20 -0.84 39.02
N ARG A 75 47.26 -2.12 38.61
CA ARG A 75 47.12 -3.44 39.29
C ARG A 75 47.00 -3.52 40.85
N LYS A 76 46.03 -4.32 41.37
CA LYS A 76 46.23 -5.65 42.06
C LYS A 76 44.96 -6.26 42.72
N LYS A 77 44.80 -7.57 42.48
CA LYS A 77 44.26 -8.70 43.30
C LYS A 77 42.80 -8.72 43.83
N GLY A 78 42.12 -9.82 43.48
CA GLY A 78 41.18 -10.54 44.37
C GLY A 78 39.81 -10.83 43.74
N TYR A 79 39.63 -11.98 43.08
CA TYR A 79 38.28 -12.51 42.84
C TYR A 79 37.86 -13.33 44.06
N GLN A 80 36.76 -12.93 44.69
CA GLN A 80 36.01 -13.80 45.60
C GLN A 80 34.98 -14.58 44.78
N ILE A 81 34.96 -15.89 44.94
CA ILE A 81 33.93 -16.78 44.41
C ILE A 81 32.68 -16.55 45.27
N LEU A 82 31.60 -16.09 44.66
CA LEU A 82 30.28 -16.02 45.29
C LEU A 82 29.62 -17.41 45.20
N ASP A 83 29.09 -17.87 46.32
CA ASP A 83 28.37 -19.13 46.43
C ASP A 83 27.18 -19.20 45.47
N LYS A 84 26.95 -20.39 44.91
CA LYS A 84 25.83 -20.68 44.01
C LYS A 84 24.51 -20.47 44.77
N LEU A 85 23.74 -19.48 44.35
CA LEU A 85 22.31 -19.39 44.69
C LEU A 85 21.55 -20.59 44.07
N PRO A 86 20.50 -21.10 44.73
CA PRO A 86 19.77 -22.28 44.29
C PRO A 86 19.18 -22.06 42.88
N ALA A 87 19.16 -23.13 42.09
CA ALA A 87 18.54 -23.09 40.77
C ALA A 87 17.05 -22.72 40.88
N ASP A 88 16.63 -21.67 40.17
CA ASP A 88 15.23 -21.32 40.02
C ASP A 88 14.44 -22.49 39.37
N PRO A 89 13.14 -22.66 39.71
CA PRO A 89 12.29 -23.69 39.12
C PRO A 89 12.16 -23.53 37.58
N PRO A 90 11.82 -24.58 36.83
CA PRO A 90 11.77 -24.56 35.37
C PRO A 90 10.51 -23.85 34.81
N GLU A 91 10.16 -22.68 35.33
CA GLU A 91 9.08 -21.83 34.84
C GLU A 91 9.51 -20.35 34.83
N ALA A 92 10.47 -19.99 33.98
CA ALA A 92 10.62 -18.64 33.43
C ALA A 92 11.78 -18.55 32.43
N ARG A 93 11.77 -19.37 31.39
CA ARG A 93 12.29 -18.88 30.10
C ARG A 93 11.14 -18.21 29.34
N ARG A 94 10.57 -17.17 29.96
CA ARG A 94 9.88 -16.11 29.21
C ARG A 94 10.94 -15.49 28.33
N SER A 95 10.99 -16.00 27.11
CA SER A 95 11.69 -15.37 26.01
C SER A 95 11.42 -13.87 26.03
N LEU A 96 12.47 -13.07 26.18
CA LEU A 96 12.45 -11.62 26.11
C LEU A 96 12.28 -11.10 24.66
N PHE A 97 11.62 -11.86 23.79
CA PHE A 97 11.14 -11.35 22.51
C PHE A 97 9.74 -10.77 22.73
N ASN A 98 9.72 -9.51 23.18
CA ASN A 98 8.55 -8.67 22.98
C ASN A 98 8.55 -8.25 21.50
N ASP A 99 8.34 -9.21 20.60
CA ASP A 99 8.27 -8.94 19.17
C ASP A 99 6.93 -8.25 18.91
N LYS A 100 6.96 -6.92 18.88
CA LYS A 100 5.76 -6.09 18.63
C LYS A 100 5.07 -6.39 17.30
N ASN A 101 5.72 -7.18 16.43
CA ASN A 101 5.27 -7.49 15.08
C ASN A 101 4.79 -8.94 14.89
N THR A 102 4.88 -9.80 15.91
CA THR A 102 4.32 -11.16 15.82
C THR A 102 2.82 -11.12 16.06
N LEU A 103 2.06 -11.71 15.13
CA LEU A 103 0.63 -11.89 15.28
C LEU A 103 0.32 -12.89 16.40
N PRO A 104 -0.83 -12.76 17.08
CA PRO A 104 -1.24 -13.77 18.06
C PRO A 104 -1.31 -15.16 17.40
N PRO A 105 -1.07 -16.24 18.15
CA PRO A 105 -1.18 -17.60 17.63
C PRO A 105 -2.59 -17.88 17.09
N LEU A 106 -2.68 -18.59 15.97
CA LEU A 106 -3.95 -19.13 15.47
C LEU A 106 -4.50 -20.16 16.48
N ILE A 107 -5.77 -20.02 16.85
CA ILE A 107 -6.43 -20.89 17.83
C ILE A 107 -7.11 -22.07 17.10
N PRO A 108 -6.80 -23.34 17.45
CA PRO A 108 -7.52 -24.51 16.92
C PRO A 108 -9.03 -24.45 17.21
N PRO A 109 -9.91 -25.05 16.37
CA PRO A 109 -9.61 -25.96 15.26
C PRO A 109 -9.34 -25.25 13.92
N HIS A 110 -9.56 -23.94 13.83
CA HIS A 110 -9.52 -23.19 12.57
C HIS A 110 -8.12 -22.61 12.34
N LYS A 111 -7.14 -23.47 12.02
CA LYS A 111 -5.87 -23.03 11.42
C LYS A 111 -6.13 -22.59 9.99
N LYS A 112 -6.73 -21.41 9.83
CA LYS A 112 -6.93 -20.78 8.52
C LYS A 112 -5.57 -20.44 7.92
N LYS A 113 -5.48 -20.52 6.60
CA LYS A 113 -4.37 -19.94 5.84
C LYS A 113 -4.45 -18.42 5.89
N THR A 114 -3.31 -17.75 5.80
CA THR A 114 -3.22 -16.30 5.98
C THR A 114 -3.03 -15.60 4.64
N VAL A 115 -3.87 -14.60 4.40
CA VAL A 115 -3.75 -13.69 3.24
C VAL A 115 -3.34 -12.32 3.75
N PHE A 116 -2.10 -11.94 3.45
CA PHE A 116 -1.58 -10.61 3.69
C PHE A 116 -1.98 -9.70 2.52
N LEU A 117 -2.66 -8.60 2.80
CA LEU A 117 -3.11 -7.64 1.79
C LEU A 117 -2.41 -6.31 2.00
N ASP A 118 -1.80 -5.76 0.95
CA ASP A 118 -1.48 -4.33 0.96
C ASP A 118 -2.75 -3.47 0.90
N LEU A 119 -2.61 -2.17 1.19
CA LEU A 119 -3.73 -1.23 1.27
C LEU A 119 -3.77 -0.27 0.08
N ASP A 120 -2.85 0.68 0.04
CA ASP A 120 -2.78 1.72 -1.00
C ASP A 120 -2.35 1.07 -2.32
N GLU A 121 -2.94 1.52 -3.44
CA GLU A 121 -2.75 0.97 -4.79
C GLU A 121 -3.09 -0.53 -4.94
N THR A 122 -3.53 -1.21 -3.89
CA THR A 122 -3.97 -2.61 -3.91
C THR A 122 -5.47 -2.75 -3.64
N LEU A 123 -5.98 -2.24 -2.52
CA LEU A 123 -7.41 -2.28 -2.15
C LEU A 123 -8.12 -0.93 -2.32
N VAL A 124 -7.37 0.16 -2.20
CA VAL A 124 -7.86 1.54 -2.33
C VAL A 124 -6.84 2.41 -3.03
N HIS A 125 -7.27 3.57 -3.51
CA HIS A 125 -6.39 4.64 -3.95
C HIS A 125 -6.77 5.95 -3.26
N SER A 126 -5.80 6.67 -2.73
CA SER A 126 -6.03 7.85 -1.90
C SER A 126 -5.32 9.10 -2.43
N THR A 127 -6.08 10.17 -2.61
CA THR A 127 -5.56 11.47 -3.07
C THR A 127 -5.65 12.52 -1.96
N PRO A 128 -4.58 13.27 -1.65
CA PRO A 128 -4.62 14.30 -0.61
C PRO A 128 -5.13 15.67 -1.10
N ASN A 129 -5.69 16.45 -0.18
CA ASN A 129 -6.00 17.89 -0.25
C ASN A 129 -7.02 18.39 -1.28
N PHE A 130 -7.15 17.75 -2.44
CA PHE A 130 -8.10 18.15 -3.46
C PHE A 130 -9.07 17.00 -3.75
N PRO A 131 -10.40 17.25 -3.69
CA PRO A 131 -11.36 16.22 -4.00
C PRO A 131 -11.22 15.82 -5.47
N PRO A 132 -10.96 14.54 -5.77
CA PRO A 132 -11.07 14.03 -7.13
C PRO A 132 -12.54 14.04 -7.57
N GLU A 133 -12.78 13.81 -8.86
CA GLU A 133 -14.15 13.71 -9.40
C GLU A 133 -14.93 12.58 -8.72
N LYS A 134 -14.25 11.49 -8.34
CA LYS A 134 -14.84 10.31 -7.70
C LYS A 134 -14.01 9.87 -6.50
N TYR A 135 -14.70 9.62 -5.40
CA TYR A 135 -14.17 9.02 -4.17
C TYR A 135 -15.34 8.38 -3.40
N ASP A 136 -15.06 7.43 -2.53
CA ASP A 136 -16.06 6.73 -1.72
C ASP A 136 -16.17 7.33 -0.32
N PHE A 137 -15.04 7.69 0.28
CA PHE A 137 -15.02 8.27 1.62
C PHE A 137 -13.80 9.17 1.85
N VAL A 138 -13.81 9.89 2.97
CA VAL A 138 -12.75 10.81 3.36
C VAL A 138 -12.22 10.43 4.73
N VAL A 139 -10.90 10.38 4.86
CA VAL A 139 -10.20 10.23 6.15
C VAL A 139 -9.37 11.47 6.45
N ARG A 140 -9.19 11.77 7.74
CA ARG A 140 -8.54 13.00 8.19
C ARG A 140 -7.51 12.74 9.30
N PRO A 141 -6.42 12.02 8.99
CA PRO A 141 -5.35 11.76 9.95
C PRO A 141 -4.65 13.05 10.41
N ILE A 142 -4.08 12.97 11.61
CA ILE A 142 -3.13 13.97 12.11
C ILE A 142 -1.73 13.44 11.83
N ILE A 143 -0.99 14.09 10.94
CA ILE A 143 0.36 13.71 10.52
C ILE A 143 1.27 14.90 10.84
N ASP A 144 2.30 14.69 11.64
CA ASP A 144 3.22 15.75 12.10
C ASP A 144 2.48 16.97 12.71
N GLY A 145 1.41 16.69 13.46
CA GLY A 145 0.57 17.72 14.10
C GLY A 145 -0.37 18.47 13.14
N GLN A 146 -0.39 18.13 11.85
CA GLN A 146 -1.26 18.73 10.86
C GLN A 146 -2.37 17.76 10.46
N LYS A 147 -3.59 18.28 10.38
CA LYS A 147 -4.72 17.53 9.86
C LYS A 147 -4.67 17.52 8.35
N VAL A 148 -4.47 16.36 7.75
CA VAL A 148 -4.42 16.17 6.30
C VAL A 148 -5.70 15.47 5.86
N GLU A 149 -6.32 15.92 4.76
CA GLU A 149 -7.52 15.29 4.22
C GLU A 149 -7.15 14.37 3.05
N PHE A 150 -7.58 13.12 3.11
CA PHE A 150 -7.42 12.14 2.03
C PHE A 150 -8.79 11.70 1.52
N PHE A 151 -8.97 11.79 0.20
CA PHE A 151 -10.13 11.29 -0.53
C PHE A 151 -9.78 9.88 -1.02
N VAL A 152 -10.53 8.90 -0.54
CA VAL A 152 -10.25 7.49 -0.74
C VAL A 152 -11.25 6.93 -1.73
N LEU A 153 -10.74 6.32 -2.80
CA LEU A 153 -11.50 5.55 -3.76
C LEU A 153 -11.24 4.06 -3.51
N LYS A 154 -12.30 3.28 -3.40
CA LYS A 154 -12.25 1.82 -3.27
C LYS A 154 -11.93 1.23 -4.63
N ARG A 155 -11.04 0.22 -4.64
CA ARG A 155 -10.88 -0.60 -5.84
C ARG A 155 -12.18 -1.36 -6.11
N PRO A 156 -12.64 -1.45 -7.37
CA PRO A 156 -13.79 -2.29 -7.69
C PRO A 156 -13.65 -3.71 -7.12
N PHE A 157 -14.77 -4.29 -6.67
CA PHE A 157 -14.87 -5.62 -6.08
C PHE A 157 -14.18 -5.83 -4.71
N VAL A 158 -13.67 -4.77 -4.06
CA VAL A 158 -12.98 -4.92 -2.76
C VAL A 158 -13.87 -5.49 -1.65
N ASP A 159 -15.17 -5.12 -1.61
CA ASP A 159 -16.09 -5.63 -0.58
C ASP A 159 -16.38 -7.12 -0.79
N GLU A 160 -16.61 -7.52 -2.04
CA GLU A 160 -16.84 -8.89 -2.46
C GLU A 160 -15.61 -9.75 -2.20
N PHE A 161 -14.43 -9.24 -2.53
CA PHE A 161 -13.16 -9.91 -2.32
C PHE A 161 -12.88 -10.16 -0.83
N LEU A 162 -12.99 -9.13 0.02
CA LEU A 162 -12.81 -9.27 1.47
C LEU A 162 -13.87 -10.23 2.05
N SER A 163 -15.13 -10.12 1.61
CA SER A 163 -16.20 -11.01 2.06
C SER A 163 -15.96 -12.46 1.64
N PHE A 164 -15.39 -12.69 0.46
CA PHE A 164 -15.03 -14.03 -0.01
C PHE A 164 -13.91 -14.62 0.85
N LEU A 165 -12.78 -13.91 0.97
CA LEU A 165 -11.63 -14.36 1.75
C LEU A 165 -11.98 -14.68 3.21
N SER A 166 -12.84 -13.86 3.83
CA SER A 166 -13.15 -13.99 5.27
C SER A 166 -13.76 -15.34 5.68
N ARG A 167 -14.33 -16.08 4.72
CA ARG A 167 -14.94 -17.40 4.96
C ARG A 167 -13.90 -18.40 5.43
N ASP A 168 -12.81 -18.55 4.67
CA ASP A 168 -11.85 -19.65 4.83
C ASP A 168 -10.43 -19.18 5.15
N PHE A 169 -10.15 -17.89 4.98
CA PHE A 169 -8.83 -17.30 5.22
C PHE A 169 -8.82 -16.34 6.42
N GLU A 170 -7.65 -16.23 7.04
CA GLU A 170 -7.31 -15.13 7.93
C GLU A 170 -6.83 -13.95 7.09
N ILE A 171 -7.49 -12.80 7.21
CA ILE A 171 -7.13 -11.59 6.46
C ILE A 171 -6.27 -10.70 7.35
N VAL A 172 -5.08 -10.35 6.87
CA VAL A 172 -4.16 -9.43 7.54
C VAL A 172 -3.84 -8.27 6.62
N ILE A 173 -4.21 -7.05 7.01
CA ILE A 173 -3.67 -5.86 6.34
C ILE A 173 -2.20 -5.76 6.72
N PHE A 174 -1.30 -5.76 5.73
CA PHE A 174 0.11 -5.48 5.95
C PHE A 174 0.51 -4.38 4.99
N THR A 175 0.56 -3.13 5.47
CA THR A 175 0.80 -1.95 4.65
C THR A 175 2.10 -1.25 5.03
N ALA A 176 2.76 -0.65 4.03
CA ALA A 176 3.84 0.30 4.27
C ALA A 176 3.32 1.70 4.62
N GLY A 177 2.01 1.91 4.78
CA GLY A 177 1.39 3.13 5.27
C GLY A 177 1.60 3.36 6.78
N ILE A 178 1.63 4.62 7.21
CA ILE A 178 1.64 4.94 8.64
C ILE A 178 0.29 4.62 9.28
N GLU A 179 0.32 4.23 10.54
CA GLU A 179 -0.87 3.81 11.29
C GLU A 179 -1.93 4.90 11.38
N GLU A 180 -1.53 6.16 11.58
CA GLU A 180 -2.43 7.31 11.73
C GLU A 180 -3.38 7.48 10.55
N TYR A 181 -2.90 7.14 9.35
CA TYR A 181 -3.67 7.16 8.11
C TYR A 181 -4.36 5.82 7.85
N ALA A 182 -3.58 4.73 7.84
CA ALA A 182 -4.07 3.43 7.39
C ALA A 182 -5.17 2.87 8.30
N SER A 183 -5.09 3.10 9.61
CA SER A 183 -6.14 2.69 10.54
C SER A 183 -7.50 3.29 10.18
N LEU A 184 -7.54 4.59 9.88
CA LEU A 184 -8.77 5.30 9.52
C LEU A 184 -9.36 4.80 8.20
N VAL A 185 -8.50 4.44 7.23
CA VAL A 185 -8.94 3.86 5.96
C VAL A 185 -9.55 2.48 6.19
N VAL A 186 -8.84 1.63 6.93
CA VAL A 186 -9.31 0.26 7.20
C VAL A 186 -10.60 0.28 8.01
N ASP A 187 -10.77 1.19 8.97
CA ASP A 187 -12.02 1.35 9.74
C ASP A 187 -13.23 1.72 8.86
N LYS A 188 -13.00 2.44 7.76
CA LYS A 188 -14.05 2.78 6.79
C LYS A 188 -14.28 1.67 5.77
N LEU A 189 -13.21 0.98 5.38
CA LEU A 189 -13.28 -0.11 4.41
C LEU A 189 -13.95 -1.35 5.00
N ASP A 190 -13.56 -1.74 6.22
CA ASP A 190 -13.98 -2.99 6.87
C ASP A 190 -15.09 -2.78 7.90
N TRP A 191 -16.22 -2.25 7.44
CA TRP A 191 -17.40 -2.04 8.27
C TRP A 191 -18.05 -3.34 8.77
N ARG A 192 -17.66 -4.49 8.21
CA ARG A 192 -18.14 -5.83 8.59
C ARG A 192 -17.21 -6.58 9.55
N ASN A 193 -16.07 -6.00 9.93
CA ASN A 193 -15.06 -6.62 10.80
C ASN A 193 -14.56 -7.97 10.27
N LEU A 194 -14.20 -8.02 8.99
CA LEU A 194 -13.68 -9.20 8.29
C LEU A 194 -12.16 -9.32 8.43
N ILE A 195 -11.45 -8.21 8.66
CA ILE A 195 -10.00 -8.17 8.77
C ILE A 195 -9.59 -8.60 10.18
N SER A 196 -8.74 -9.62 10.26
CA SER A 196 -8.30 -10.23 11.52
C SER A 196 -7.24 -9.38 12.21
N HIS A 197 -6.24 -8.92 11.46
CA HIS A 197 -5.11 -8.16 12.00
C HIS A 197 -4.65 -7.05 11.06
N ARG A 198 -3.92 -6.08 11.62
CA ARG A 198 -3.39 -4.91 10.91
C ARG A 198 -1.93 -4.71 11.30
N LEU A 199 -1.05 -4.68 10.30
CA LEU A 199 0.37 -4.43 10.38
C LEU A 199 0.67 -3.20 9.53
N TYR A 200 1.31 -2.20 10.13
CA TYR A 200 1.59 -0.91 9.50
C TYR A 200 3.07 -0.76 9.17
N ARG A 201 3.49 0.43 8.72
CA ARG A 201 4.88 0.76 8.40
C ARG A 201 5.88 0.37 9.48
N SER A 202 5.52 0.52 10.76
CA SER A 202 6.38 0.14 11.90
C SER A 202 6.68 -1.36 11.96
N SER A 203 5.88 -2.18 11.29
CA SER A 203 6.07 -3.64 11.17
C SER A 203 6.87 -4.04 9.93
N CYS A 204 7.14 -3.12 9.00
CA CYS A 204 8.02 -3.36 7.87
C CYS A 204 9.50 -3.29 8.28
N ARG A 205 10.35 -4.06 7.58
CA ARG A 205 11.81 -3.92 7.63
C ARG A 205 12.24 -2.87 6.62
N GLU A 206 13.04 -1.90 7.03
CA GLU A 206 13.65 -0.97 6.10
C GLU A 206 14.95 -1.57 5.54
N ILE A 207 14.99 -1.82 4.24
CA ILE A 207 16.16 -2.37 3.55
C ILE A 207 16.44 -1.53 2.31
N ASP A 208 17.64 -0.95 2.22
CA ASP A 208 18.04 -0.05 1.12
C ASP A 208 17.09 1.16 0.95
N GLY A 209 16.53 1.65 2.06
CA GLY A 209 15.54 2.73 2.09
C GLY A 209 14.13 2.33 1.65
N LYS A 210 13.88 1.05 1.39
CA LYS A 210 12.57 0.52 0.99
C LYS A 210 11.94 -0.22 2.15
N PHE A 211 10.61 -0.13 2.27
CA PHE A 211 9.86 -0.92 3.25
C PHE A 211 9.56 -2.31 2.67
N VAL A 212 9.99 -3.33 3.42
CA VAL A 212 9.86 -4.74 3.06
C VAL A 212 9.01 -5.43 4.12
N LYS A 213 8.02 -6.20 3.68
CA LYS A 213 7.07 -6.95 4.49
C LYS A 213 7.61 -8.36 4.68
N ASP A 214 8.42 -8.55 5.73
CA ASP A 214 9.06 -9.83 6.02
C ASP A 214 8.08 -10.80 6.67
N LEU A 215 7.52 -11.72 5.87
CA LEU A 215 6.52 -12.68 6.33
C LEU A 215 7.09 -13.69 7.33
N SER A 216 8.41 -13.93 7.33
CA SER A 216 9.02 -14.87 8.27
C SER A 216 8.96 -14.41 9.74
N GLY A 217 8.79 -13.10 9.96
CA GLY A 217 8.78 -12.49 11.29
C GLY A 217 7.41 -12.32 11.93
N VAL A 218 6.31 -12.68 11.24
CA VAL A 218 4.94 -12.37 11.70
C VAL A 218 4.25 -13.52 12.44
N GLY A 219 4.90 -14.69 12.51
CA GLY A 219 4.36 -15.85 13.23
C GLY A 219 3.29 -16.64 12.46
N ARG A 220 3.44 -16.73 11.13
CA ARG A 220 2.64 -17.62 10.26
C ARG A 220 3.56 -18.56 9.48
N GLU A 221 3.09 -19.77 9.22
CA GLU A 221 3.83 -20.76 8.43
C GLU A 221 3.80 -20.32 6.94
N LEU A 222 4.96 -20.25 6.28
CA LEU A 222 5.06 -19.69 4.93
C LEU A 222 4.39 -20.55 3.85
N ASP A 223 4.31 -21.86 4.04
CA ASP A 223 3.52 -22.77 3.19
C ASP A 223 2.01 -22.49 3.27
N LYS A 224 1.54 -21.76 4.30
CA LYS A 224 0.12 -21.43 4.53
C LYS A 224 -0.17 -19.94 4.37
N ALA A 225 0.76 -19.17 3.81
CA ALA A 225 0.66 -17.72 3.68
C ALA A 225 0.77 -17.28 2.23
N VAL A 226 0.02 -16.23 1.86
CA VAL A 226 0.23 -15.48 0.62
C VAL A 226 0.18 -14.00 0.88
N ILE A 227 0.88 -13.22 0.05
CA ILE A 227 0.82 -11.75 0.07
C ILE A 227 0.37 -11.21 -1.28
N LEU A 228 -0.62 -10.31 -1.25
CA LEU A 228 -1.09 -9.53 -2.40
C LEU A 228 -0.60 -8.09 -2.28
N ASP A 229 0.19 -7.63 -3.23
CA ASP A 229 0.86 -6.33 -3.17
C ASP A 229 1.26 -5.88 -4.58
N ASP A 230 1.08 -4.60 -4.88
CA ASP A 230 1.38 -4.02 -6.18
C ASP A 230 2.87 -3.66 -6.35
N ASN A 231 3.65 -3.63 -5.26
CA ASN A 231 5.05 -3.23 -5.26
C ASN A 231 5.99 -4.44 -5.02
N PRO A 232 6.75 -4.88 -6.03
CA PRO A 232 7.68 -6.00 -5.90
C PRO A 232 8.77 -5.88 -4.83
N ASN A 233 9.04 -4.67 -4.35
CA ASN A 233 9.98 -4.50 -3.24
C ASN A 233 9.41 -4.95 -1.91
N SER A 234 8.09 -4.88 -1.74
CA SER A 234 7.40 -5.19 -0.49
C SER A 234 7.61 -6.65 -0.10
N TYR A 235 7.48 -7.58 -1.05
CA TYR A 235 7.61 -9.03 -0.81
C TYR A 235 8.95 -9.61 -1.27
N ARG A 236 9.98 -8.78 -1.46
CA ARG A 236 11.26 -9.22 -2.05
C ARG A 236 11.99 -10.33 -1.28
N LEU A 237 11.63 -10.57 -0.02
CA LEU A 237 12.21 -11.64 0.81
C LEU A 237 11.47 -12.99 0.68
N GLN A 238 10.23 -12.98 0.19
CA GLN A 238 9.40 -14.16 -0.02
C GLN A 238 8.59 -14.04 -1.35
N PRO A 239 9.26 -13.87 -2.51
CA PRO A 239 8.56 -13.72 -3.79
C PRO A 239 7.70 -14.93 -4.16
N GLU A 240 8.02 -16.12 -3.66
CA GLU A 240 7.24 -17.35 -3.85
C GLU A 240 5.89 -17.35 -3.14
N ASN A 241 5.70 -16.47 -2.16
CA ASN A 241 4.43 -16.25 -1.47
C ASN A 241 3.60 -15.14 -2.11
N ALA A 242 4.15 -14.43 -3.10
CA ALA A 242 3.58 -13.19 -3.58
C ALA A 242 2.72 -13.39 -4.82
N ILE A 243 1.52 -12.82 -4.79
CA ILE A 243 0.66 -12.62 -5.95
C ILE A 243 0.86 -11.16 -6.36
N PRO A 244 1.58 -10.88 -7.47
CA PRO A 244 1.69 -9.52 -7.98
C PRO A 244 0.33 -9.06 -8.48
N ILE A 245 -0.03 -7.81 -8.18
CA ILE A 245 -1.24 -7.18 -8.70
C ILE A 245 -0.90 -5.86 -9.37
N LYS A 246 -1.66 -5.49 -10.40
CA LYS A 246 -1.51 -4.17 -11.02
C LYS A 246 -1.85 -3.07 -9.99
N PRO A 247 -1.05 -1.99 -9.87
CA PRO A 247 -1.40 -0.84 -9.06
C PRO A 247 -2.73 -0.23 -9.51
N PHE A 248 -3.64 -0.04 -8.56
CA PHE A 248 -4.92 0.60 -8.77
C PHE A 248 -4.79 2.12 -8.64
N VAL A 249 -5.14 2.81 -9.73
CA VAL A 249 -5.23 4.27 -9.79
C VAL A 249 -6.49 4.58 -10.57
N ASP A 250 -7.55 5.01 -9.87
CA ASP A 250 -8.82 5.56 -10.36
C ASP A 250 -9.63 4.82 -11.45
N ASP A 251 -9.17 3.67 -11.95
CA ASP A 251 -9.83 2.88 -12.99
C ASP A 251 -11.03 2.08 -12.46
N LEU A 252 -12.23 2.65 -12.58
CA LEU A 252 -13.47 1.97 -12.17
C LEU A 252 -13.83 0.74 -13.01
N GLY A 253 -13.14 0.50 -14.13
CA GLY A 253 -13.26 -0.72 -14.93
C GLY A 253 -12.30 -1.83 -14.50
N ASP A 254 -11.47 -1.60 -13.46
CA ASP A 254 -10.55 -2.61 -12.91
C ASP A 254 -11.33 -3.85 -12.43
N GLU A 255 -10.87 -5.04 -12.82
CA GLU A 255 -11.44 -6.33 -12.41
C GLU A 255 -10.40 -7.22 -11.73
N GLU A 256 -9.26 -6.68 -11.29
CA GLU A 256 -8.13 -7.49 -10.79
C GLU A 256 -8.52 -8.25 -9.51
N LEU A 257 -9.19 -7.59 -8.55
CA LEU A 257 -9.68 -8.25 -7.33
C LEU A 257 -10.76 -9.30 -7.62
N LYS A 258 -11.59 -9.08 -8.65
CA LYS A 258 -12.59 -10.08 -9.09
C LYS A 258 -11.92 -11.31 -9.69
N GLY A 259 -10.87 -11.12 -10.50
CA GLY A 259 -10.06 -12.22 -11.02
C GLY A 259 -9.41 -13.05 -9.91
N LEU A 260 -8.96 -12.39 -8.85
CA LEU A 260 -8.35 -13.05 -7.69
C LEU A 260 -9.33 -13.88 -6.86
N ILE A 261 -10.64 -13.58 -6.89
CA ILE A 261 -11.62 -14.48 -6.27
C ILE A 261 -11.52 -15.88 -6.88
N GLY A 262 -11.36 -15.98 -8.21
CA GLY A 262 -11.17 -17.26 -8.89
C GLY A 262 -9.88 -17.98 -8.48
N PHE A 263 -8.80 -17.23 -8.18
CA PHE A 263 -7.58 -17.81 -7.63
C PHE A 263 -7.81 -18.42 -6.23
N PHE A 264 -8.53 -17.72 -5.35
CA PHE A 264 -8.74 -18.17 -3.98
C PHE A 264 -9.82 -19.25 -3.84
N GLU A 265 -10.59 -19.53 -4.88
CA GLU A 265 -11.59 -20.60 -4.91
C GLU A 265 -10.91 -21.97 -4.85
N GLY A 266 -11.10 -22.69 -3.74
CA GLY A 266 -10.45 -23.99 -3.48
C GLY A 266 -9.00 -23.92 -3.02
N ALA A 267 -8.39 -22.72 -3.03
CA ALA A 267 -7.01 -22.54 -2.58
C ALA A 267 -6.82 -22.83 -1.09
N ASP A 268 -7.89 -22.82 -0.28
CA ASP A 268 -7.87 -23.21 1.14
C ASP A 268 -7.48 -24.68 1.33
N SER A 269 -7.78 -25.54 0.36
CA SER A 269 -7.54 -26.99 0.40
C SER A 269 -6.13 -27.41 -0.06
N VAL A 270 -5.37 -26.52 -0.70
CA VAL A 270 -4.00 -26.81 -1.16
C VAL A 270 -3.06 -27.09 0.03
N GLU A 271 -2.09 -27.99 -0.08
CA GLU A 271 -1.15 -28.21 1.04
C GLU A 271 -0.20 -27.01 1.22
N ASP A 272 0.42 -26.56 0.13
CA ASP A 272 1.34 -25.43 0.10
C ASP A 272 0.83 -24.32 -0.84
N MET A 273 0.51 -23.16 -0.28
CA MET A 273 0.04 -22.01 -1.03
C MET A 273 1.06 -21.48 -2.04
N ARG A 274 2.35 -21.75 -1.88
CA ARG A 274 3.38 -21.30 -2.83
C ARG A 274 3.28 -22.06 -4.14
N ASP A 275 2.86 -23.33 -4.08
CA ASP A 275 2.53 -24.09 -5.29
C ASP A 275 1.31 -23.48 -5.98
N ALA A 276 0.30 -23.07 -5.20
CA ALA A 276 -0.86 -22.29 -5.65
C ALA A 276 -0.49 -20.88 -6.17
N VAL A 277 0.56 -20.23 -5.72
CA VAL A 277 0.98 -18.95 -6.31
C VAL A 277 1.67 -19.19 -7.66
N LYS A 278 2.52 -20.22 -7.73
CA LYS A 278 3.41 -20.47 -8.86
C LYS A 278 2.68 -20.69 -10.19
N VAL A 279 1.64 -21.49 -10.25
CA VAL A 279 0.96 -21.80 -11.52
C VAL A 279 0.12 -20.58 -12.02
N TYR A 280 -0.12 -19.55 -11.19
CA TYR A 280 -1.14 -18.47 -11.36
C TYR A 280 -0.42 -17.30 -11.95
N VAL A 281 0.72 -17.00 -11.33
CA VAL A 281 1.74 -16.16 -11.93
C VAL A 281 2.22 -16.74 -13.27
N ALA A 282 2.21 -18.07 -13.46
CA ALA A 282 2.52 -18.70 -14.75
C ALA A 282 1.36 -18.61 -15.78
N GLY A 283 0.18 -18.11 -15.40
CA GLY A 283 -0.99 -18.00 -16.28
C GLY A 283 -1.62 -19.34 -16.64
N LEU A 284 -1.41 -20.36 -15.80
CA LEU A 284 -1.93 -21.70 -15.97
C LEU A 284 -3.15 -21.90 -15.04
N ASP A 285 -4.13 -22.67 -15.50
CA ASP A 285 -5.38 -22.93 -14.77
C ASP A 285 -5.22 -24.14 -13.83
N TRP A 286 -5.52 -23.99 -12.53
CA TRP A 286 -5.34 -25.06 -11.54
C TRP A 286 -6.37 -26.16 -11.69
N GLN A 287 -7.53 -25.83 -12.26
CA GLN A 287 -8.56 -26.82 -12.52
C GLN A 287 -8.12 -27.87 -13.56
N ILE A 288 -6.98 -27.65 -14.23
CA ILE A 288 -6.39 -28.57 -15.20
C ILE A 288 -5.30 -29.46 -14.57
N VAL A 289 -4.79 -29.12 -13.36
CA VAL A 289 -3.61 -29.79 -12.78
C VAL A 289 -3.98 -30.98 -11.89
N GLU A 290 -5.23 -31.10 -11.41
CA GLU A 290 -5.73 -32.32 -10.73
C GLU A 290 -6.22 -33.41 -11.71
N GLY A 291 -5.76 -33.36 -12.97
CA GLY A 291 -6.08 -34.33 -14.03
C GLY A 291 -4.93 -35.26 -14.44
N ILE A 292 -3.86 -35.38 -13.64
CA ILE A 292 -2.74 -36.32 -13.87
C ILE A 292 -2.39 -37.06 -12.58
#